data_AF-V9ID10-F1
#
_entry.id   AF-V9ID10-F1
#
_cell.length_a   1.000
_cell.length_b   1.000
_cell.length_c   1.000
_cell.angle_alpha   90.00
_cell.angle_beta   90.00
_cell.angle_gamma   90.00
#
_symmetry.space_group_name_H-M   'P 1'
#
loop_
_entity.id
_entity.type
_entity.pdbx_description
1 polymer ?
#
loop_
_entity_poly.entity_id
_entity_poly.type
_entity_poly.pdbx_seq_one_letter_code
_entity_poly.pdbx_strand_id
1 'polypeptide(L)'
;MSHSGHSSLPSRLSSPSHTKRQSELTSSFRSGLSSHSGHSSLASSRLSKLAVPLHTSNVIEGQLKIKYSGGAGLTAGYCRISSVFITVEMLPSVQITNWDVLPAETPSQFYLVLDLTNMTNHEMELYYTETKCIYMEGKEPCRIPVPVDRCPLNKLSMLNGNGDIGELQKVCSEHIASLVDLRWQLLGTESTGKATLSGITLTQDMLDLVRMSPLQWGMFY
;
A
#
# COMPACT_ATOMS: atom_id res chain seq x y z
N MET A 1 27.54 46.11 -49.41
CA MET A 1 27.23 47.50 -49.80
C MET A 1 26.64 47.48 -51.19
N SER A 2 25.32 47.74 -51.32
CA SER A 2 24.62 48.42 -52.43
C SER A 2 23.15 47.97 -52.51
N HIS A 3 22.29 48.97 -52.75
CA HIS A 3 20.85 49.01 -52.56
C HIS A 3 20.04 48.59 -53.81
N SER A 4 18.71 48.58 -53.61
CA SER A 4 17.58 48.77 -54.56
C SER A 4 16.85 47.48 -54.99
N GLY A 5 15.51 47.35 -54.97
CA GLY A 5 14.41 48.26 -54.62
C GLY A 5 13.37 48.36 -55.75
N HIS A 6 12.17 47.77 -55.57
CA HIS A 6 10.89 48.06 -56.29
C HIS A 6 9.82 47.03 -55.82
N SER A 7 8.72 47.34 -55.11
CA SER A 7 7.54 48.22 -55.32
C SER A 7 6.45 47.66 -56.25
N SER A 8 5.31 47.20 -55.69
CA SER A 8 3.94 47.66 -56.04
C SER A 8 2.83 46.85 -55.34
N LEU A 9 1.88 47.58 -54.72
CA LEU A 9 0.51 47.18 -54.35
C LEU A 9 -0.42 47.52 -55.55
N PRO A 10 -1.67 46.99 -55.68
CA PRO A 10 -2.80 47.59 -54.92
C PRO A 10 -4.03 46.72 -54.56
N SER A 11 -4.69 47.15 -53.47
CA SER A 11 -6.14 47.35 -53.21
C SER A 11 -7.13 46.15 -53.06
N ARG A 12 -7.75 45.96 -51.87
CA ARG A 12 -9.11 46.42 -51.39
C ARG A 12 -10.27 45.57 -52.00
N LEU A 13 -11.29 45.04 -51.33
CA LEU A 13 -12.01 45.21 -50.04
C LEU A 13 -12.56 43.83 -49.61
N SER A 14 -12.85 43.53 -48.32
CA SER A 14 -14.16 43.77 -47.69
C SER A 14 -14.20 43.21 -46.24
N SER A 15 -14.90 43.92 -45.35
CA SER A 15 -15.20 43.56 -43.94
C SER A 15 -16.65 43.05 -43.82
N PRO A 16 -17.23 42.78 -42.63
CA PRO A 16 -16.84 41.92 -41.50
C PRO A 16 -17.99 40.96 -41.08
N SER A 17 -17.76 39.99 -40.18
CA SER A 17 -18.70 39.67 -39.08
C SER A 17 -18.23 38.51 -38.18
N HIS A 18 -18.71 38.58 -36.94
CA HIS A 18 -18.37 37.86 -35.72
C HIS A 18 -18.44 36.33 -35.77
N THR A 19 -17.59 35.65 -34.96
CA THR A 19 -18.03 34.89 -33.77
C THR A 19 -16.83 34.38 -32.96
N LYS A 20 -16.88 34.62 -31.64
CA LYS A 20 -15.98 34.04 -30.63
C LYS A 20 -16.32 32.55 -30.43
N ARG A 21 -15.30 31.69 -30.33
CA ARG A 21 -15.21 30.62 -29.33
C ARG A 21 -13.77 30.13 -29.23
N GLN A 22 -13.18 30.34 -28.05
CA GLN A 22 -11.79 30.02 -27.71
C GLN A 22 -11.62 28.52 -27.42
N SER A 23 -10.49 28.02 -27.90
CA SER A 23 -9.88 26.72 -27.62
C SER A 23 -8.89 26.84 -26.46
N GLU A 24 -8.78 25.75 -25.69
CA GLU A 24 -7.64 25.28 -24.87
C GLU A 24 -7.05 26.19 -23.79
N LEU A 25 -6.81 25.60 -22.60
CA LEU A 25 -5.48 25.39 -22.01
C LEU A 25 -5.56 25.12 -20.49
N THR A 26 -5.01 23.97 -20.10
CA THR A 26 -4.10 23.71 -18.98
C THR A 26 -4.19 24.62 -17.73
N SER A 27 -4.59 24.06 -16.59
CA SER A 27 -4.45 24.69 -15.27
C SER A 27 -3.28 24.08 -14.49
N SER A 28 -2.13 24.72 -14.59
CA SER A 28 -1.00 24.53 -13.68
C SER A 28 -1.11 25.52 -12.51
N PHE A 29 -1.37 25.03 -11.30
CA PHE A 29 -1.34 25.85 -10.09
C PHE A 29 0.10 26.02 -9.58
N ARG A 30 0.60 27.26 -9.63
CA ARG A 30 1.78 27.72 -8.89
C ARG A 30 1.29 28.64 -7.77
N SER A 31 1.49 28.26 -6.51
CA SER A 31 1.18 29.10 -5.36
C SER A 31 2.40 29.92 -4.94
N GLY A 32 2.26 31.24 -4.98
CA GLY A 32 3.23 32.22 -4.47
C GLY A 32 3.12 32.41 -2.96
N LEU A 33 4.26 32.72 -2.34
CA LEU A 33 4.35 33.15 -0.94
C LEU A 33 3.79 34.56 -0.78
N SER A 34 2.91 34.75 0.20
CA SER A 34 2.75 36.02 0.90
C SER A 34 2.28 35.78 2.34
N SER A 35 2.91 36.51 3.25
CA SER A 35 2.80 36.43 4.70
C SER A 35 1.82 37.48 5.24
N HIS A 36 0.99 37.15 6.22
CA HIS A 36 0.69 37.98 7.41
C HIS A 36 -0.10 37.20 8.48
N SER A 37 0.02 37.71 9.71
CA SER A 37 -0.04 37.11 11.04
C SER A 37 -1.41 37.01 11.72
N GLY A 38 -1.58 36.04 12.65
CA GLY A 38 -2.62 36.10 13.70
C GLY A 38 -2.88 34.81 14.51
N HIS A 39 -2.26 34.72 15.69
CA HIS A 39 -2.72 34.10 16.96
C HIS A 39 -3.03 32.57 17.10
N SER A 40 -2.12 31.93 17.85
CA SER A 40 -2.29 30.98 18.99
C SER A 40 -3.07 29.65 18.89
N SER A 41 -2.30 28.56 19.10
CA SER A 41 -2.60 27.29 19.81
C SER A 41 -3.84 26.50 19.36
N LEU A 42 -3.72 25.29 18.82
CA LEU A 42 -3.14 24.12 19.50
C LEU A 42 -2.44 23.21 18.48
N ALA A 43 -1.14 23.05 18.65
CA ALA A 43 -0.39 21.98 18.04
C ALA A 43 -0.81 20.65 18.69
N SER A 44 -1.49 19.79 17.94
CA SER A 44 -1.51 18.36 18.22
C SER A 44 -1.64 17.56 16.93
N SER A 45 -0.71 17.78 16.01
CA SER A 45 -0.34 16.73 15.06
C SER A 45 0.54 15.73 15.81
N ARG A 46 -0.09 14.83 16.58
CA ARG A 46 0.60 13.64 17.07
C ARG A 46 0.95 12.80 15.84
N LEU A 47 2.17 13.00 15.35
CA LEU A 47 2.84 12.08 14.46
C LEU A 47 3.02 10.77 15.23
N SER A 48 2.08 9.83 15.11
CA SER A 48 2.35 8.44 15.43
C SER A 48 3.26 7.89 14.35
N LYS A 49 4.55 8.21 14.45
CA LYS A 49 5.62 7.41 13.83
C LYS A 49 5.60 6.07 14.57
N LEU A 50 4.65 5.20 14.23
CA LEU A 50 4.78 3.79 14.56
C LEU A 50 6.07 3.35 13.88
N ALA A 51 7.03 2.92 14.68
CA ALA A 51 8.26 2.33 14.21
C ALA A 51 7.87 1.17 13.28
N VAL A 52 8.12 1.36 11.98
CA VAL A 52 8.14 0.25 11.03
C VAL A 52 9.13 -0.75 11.61
N PRO A 53 8.76 -2.02 11.83
CA PRO A 53 9.70 -3.02 12.28
C PRO A 53 10.88 -3.01 11.31
N LEU A 54 12.08 -2.73 11.81
CA LEU A 54 13.30 -2.93 11.05
C LEU A 54 13.31 -4.43 10.71
N HIS A 55 13.16 -4.77 9.42
CA HIS A 55 13.16 -6.14 8.95
C HIS A 55 14.30 -6.91 9.62
N THR A 56 13.94 -7.87 10.47
CA THR A 56 14.87 -8.85 11.00
C THR A 56 15.53 -9.52 9.80
N SER A 57 16.86 -9.45 9.71
CA SER A 57 17.70 -9.93 8.60
C SER A 57 16.98 -10.87 7.62
N ASN A 58 16.64 -10.35 6.44
CA ASN A 58 16.06 -11.14 5.36
C ASN A 58 17.07 -12.10 4.71
N VAL A 59 18.28 -12.21 5.26
CA VAL A 59 19.35 -13.06 4.76
C VAL A 59 19.44 -14.32 5.62
N ILE A 60 19.25 -15.46 4.99
CA ILE A 60 19.43 -16.80 5.57
C ILE A 60 20.72 -17.38 5.01
N GLU A 61 21.65 -17.72 5.89
CA GLU A 61 22.90 -18.39 5.53
C GLU A 61 22.88 -19.85 5.98
N GLY A 62 23.46 -20.73 5.17
CA GLY A 62 23.53 -22.15 5.44
C GLY A 62 24.77 -22.80 4.84
N GLN A 63 25.14 -23.96 5.38
CA GLN A 63 26.22 -24.77 4.84
C GLN A 63 25.73 -26.20 4.61
N LEU A 64 25.76 -26.64 3.35
CA LEU A 64 25.53 -28.02 2.97
C LEU A 64 26.85 -28.77 2.95
N LYS A 65 27.04 -29.67 3.92
CA LYS A 65 28.22 -30.54 4.00
C LYS A 65 27.91 -31.92 3.45
N ILE A 66 28.56 -32.29 2.36
CA ILE A 66 28.42 -33.58 1.70
C ILE A 66 29.63 -34.43 2.05
N LYS A 67 29.39 -35.57 2.70
CA LYS A 67 30.42 -36.59 2.98
C LYS A 67 30.11 -37.81 2.12
N TYR A 68 31.10 -38.23 1.34
CA TYR A 68 30.98 -39.40 0.47
C TYR A 68 32.12 -40.38 0.73
N SER A 69 31.79 -41.67 0.74
CA SER A 69 32.76 -42.77 0.75
C SER A 69 32.20 -43.92 -0.09
N GLY A 70 33.06 -44.60 -0.84
CA GLY A 70 32.64 -45.68 -1.73
C GLY A 70 33.81 -46.54 -2.21
N GLY A 71 33.50 -47.73 -2.73
CA GLY A 71 34.46 -48.70 -3.28
C GLY A 71 35.59 -49.05 -2.31
N ALA A 72 36.80 -49.20 -2.84
CA ALA A 72 38.01 -49.48 -2.04
C ALA A 72 38.27 -48.43 -0.95
N GLY A 73 37.86 -47.18 -1.19
CA GLY A 73 37.98 -46.08 -0.23
C GLY A 73 37.11 -46.28 1.02
N LEU A 74 35.91 -46.85 0.87
CA LEU A 74 35.04 -47.17 2.00
C LEU A 74 35.64 -48.29 2.86
N THR A 75 36.12 -49.36 2.23
CA THR A 75 36.79 -50.46 2.94
C THR A 75 38.09 -50.02 3.63
N ALA A 76 38.79 -49.03 3.08
CA ALA A 76 40.00 -48.45 3.67
C ALA A 76 39.72 -47.32 4.69
N GLY A 77 38.44 -46.99 4.96
CA GLY A 77 38.06 -45.95 5.92
C GLY A 77 38.24 -44.50 5.44
N TYR A 78 38.50 -44.29 4.15
CA TYR A 78 38.62 -42.96 3.56
C TYR A 78 37.26 -42.38 3.15
N CYS A 79 37.16 -41.05 3.21
CA CYS A 79 36.00 -40.33 2.69
C CYS A 79 36.44 -38.99 2.07
N ARG A 80 35.60 -38.45 1.19
CA ARG A 80 35.71 -37.08 0.68
C ARG A 80 34.65 -36.23 1.35
N ILE A 81 35.00 -35.00 1.66
CA ILE A 81 34.10 -34.01 2.24
C ILE A 81 34.10 -32.82 1.31
N SER A 82 32.92 -32.35 0.93
CA SER A 82 32.70 -31.08 0.24
C SER A 82 31.72 -30.24 1.05
N SER A 83 31.94 -28.93 1.07
CA SER A 83 31.03 -27.99 1.73
C SER A 83 30.60 -26.93 0.72
N VAL A 84 29.30 -26.67 0.66
CA VAL A 84 28.69 -25.60 -0.13
C VAL A 84 28.07 -24.60 0.83
N PHE A 85 28.44 -23.34 0.70
CA PHE A 85 27.82 -22.25 1.46
C PHE A 85 26.68 -21.65 0.61
N ILE A 86 25.54 -21.42 1.24
CA ILE A 86 24.32 -20.92 0.60
C ILE A 86 23.90 -19.67 1.37
N THR A 87 23.68 -18.58 0.64
CA THR A 87 23.15 -17.32 1.17
C THR A 87 21.89 -16.99 0.38
N VAL A 88 20.76 -16.85 1.08
CA VAL A 88 19.47 -16.51 0.50
C VAL A 88 19.02 -15.17 1.06
N GLU A 89 18.82 -14.18 0.20
CA GLU A 89 18.27 -12.89 0.57
C GLU A 89 16.80 -12.80 0.11
N MET A 90 15.90 -12.45 1.04
CA MET A 90 14.49 -12.19 0.75
C MET A 90 14.26 -10.70 0.56
N LEU A 91 13.81 -10.29 -0.61
CA LEU A 91 13.44 -8.91 -0.88
C LEU A 91 11.91 -8.76 -0.82
N PRO A 92 11.38 -7.76 -0.11
CA PRO A 92 9.94 -7.52 -0.08
C PRO A 92 9.47 -7.02 -1.46
N SER A 93 8.30 -7.49 -1.90
CA SER A 93 7.66 -7.01 -3.14
C SER A 93 6.60 -5.94 -2.85
N VAL A 94 5.79 -6.15 -1.81
CA VAL A 94 4.80 -5.20 -1.31
C VAL A 94 5.04 -4.99 0.17
N GLN A 95 5.05 -3.73 0.59
CA GLN A 95 5.15 -3.37 2.00
C GLN A 95 3.89 -2.64 2.45
N ILE A 96 3.27 -3.14 3.52
CA ILE A 96 2.22 -2.40 4.23
C ILE A 96 2.90 -1.49 5.23
N THR A 97 2.71 -0.19 5.08
CA THR A 97 3.41 0.84 5.88
C THR A 97 2.53 1.38 7.00
N ASN A 98 1.22 1.44 6.78
CA ASN A 98 0.26 1.95 7.74
C ASN A 98 -1.14 1.40 7.44
N TRP A 99 -2.01 1.42 8.45
CA TRP A 99 -3.40 0.98 8.31
C TRP A 99 -4.33 1.75 9.24
N ASP A 100 -5.57 1.91 8.82
CA ASP A 100 -6.62 2.58 9.58
C ASP A 100 -7.97 1.89 9.36
N VAL A 101 -8.92 2.09 10.27
CA VAL A 101 -10.27 1.53 10.19
C VAL A 101 -11.27 2.67 10.08
N LEU A 102 -12.03 2.68 8.99
CA LEU A 102 -13.10 3.64 8.77
C LEU A 102 -14.47 2.96 8.78
N PRO A 103 -15.53 3.66 9.24
CA PRO A 103 -16.90 3.20 9.07
C PRO A 103 -17.22 2.98 7.59
N ALA A 104 -17.93 1.88 7.27
CA ALA A 104 -18.54 1.72 5.96
C ALA A 104 -20.01 2.16 5.98
N GLU A 105 -20.59 2.28 4.79
CA GLU A 105 -22.01 2.57 4.58
C GLU A 105 -22.89 1.43 5.10
N THR A 106 -22.42 0.18 4.97
CA THR A 106 -23.13 -1.01 5.42
C THR A 106 -22.84 -1.31 6.90
N PRO A 107 -23.85 -1.53 7.75
CA PRO A 107 -23.66 -1.81 9.17
C PRO A 107 -22.99 -3.16 9.46
N SER A 108 -22.84 -4.05 8.47
CA SER A 108 -22.07 -5.29 8.59
C SER A 108 -20.58 -5.13 8.24
N GLN A 109 -20.18 -4.02 7.63
CA GLN A 109 -18.82 -3.81 7.10
C GLN A 109 -18.12 -2.56 7.63
N PHE A 110 -16.80 -2.60 7.60
CA PHE A 110 -15.93 -1.44 7.77
C PHE A 110 -14.92 -1.40 6.63
N TYR A 111 -14.28 -0.25 6.42
CA TYR A 111 -13.17 -0.13 5.49
C TYR A 111 -11.85 -0.23 6.25
N LEU A 112 -11.07 -1.26 5.94
CA LEU A 112 -9.66 -1.31 6.32
C LEU A 112 -8.87 -0.54 5.27
N VAL A 113 -8.38 0.63 5.63
CA VAL A 113 -7.60 1.48 4.73
C VAL A 113 -6.13 1.14 4.90
N LEU A 114 -5.49 0.69 3.82
CA LEU A 114 -4.09 0.25 3.83
C LEU A 114 -3.23 1.21 3.01
N ASP A 115 -2.13 1.66 3.60
CA ASP A 115 -1.07 2.37 2.91
C ASP A 115 0.01 1.37 2.50
N LEU A 116 0.15 1.13 1.21
CA LEU A 116 1.01 0.11 0.62
C LEU A 116 2.12 0.78 -0.19
N THR A 117 3.23 0.08 -0.39
CA THR A 117 4.30 0.54 -1.31
C THR A 117 4.80 -0.64 -2.13
N ASN A 118 4.91 -0.44 -3.44
CA ASN A 118 5.56 -1.40 -4.34
C ASN A 118 7.07 -1.33 -4.09
N MET A 119 7.64 -2.34 -3.46
CA MET A 119 9.07 -2.39 -3.15
C MET A 119 9.93 -2.86 -4.33
N THR A 120 9.34 -3.09 -5.50
CA THR A 120 10.06 -3.47 -6.72
C THR A 120 10.34 -2.26 -7.61
N ASN A 121 11.10 -2.47 -8.69
CA ASN A 121 11.33 -1.47 -9.74
C ASN A 121 10.41 -1.67 -10.95
N HIS A 122 9.51 -2.65 -10.90
CA HIS A 122 8.58 -2.97 -11.97
C HIS A 122 7.21 -2.41 -11.64
N GLU A 123 6.42 -2.13 -12.67
CA GLU A 123 4.99 -1.86 -12.50
C GLU A 123 4.29 -3.10 -11.93
N MET A 124 3.27 -2.87 -11.10
CA MET A 124 2.58 -3.92 -10.37
C MET A 124 1.06 -3.76 -10.48
N GLU A 125 0.38 -4.87 -10.73
CA GLU A 125 -1.05 -5.01 -10.48
C GLU A 125 -1.27 -5.54 -9.06
N LEU A 126 -2.05 -4.81 -8.26
CA LEU A 126 -2.44 -5.22 -6.92
C LEU A 126 -3.95 -5.45 -6.85
N TYR A 127 -4.31 -6.69 -6.61
CA TYR A 127 -5.67 -7.18 -6.39
C TYR A 127 -5.95 -7.21 -4.89
N TYR A 128 -6.97 -6.47 -4.45
CA TYR A 128 -7.34 -6.36 -3.02
C TYR A 128 -8.77 -6.76 -2.71
N THR A 129 -9.55 -7.08 -3.74
CA THR A 129 -10.83 -7.80 -3.66
C THR A 129 -10.95 -8.67 -4.93
N GLU A 130 -11.98 -9.51 -5.03
CA GLU A 130 -12.21 -10.33 -6.23
C GLU A 130 -12.42 -9.50 -7.51
N THR A 131 -12.93 -8.28 -7.38
CA THR A 131 -13.32 -7.44 -8.52
C THR A 131 -12.49 -6.16 -8.67
N LYS A 132 -11.70 -5.79 -7.66
CA LYS A 132 -10.92 -4.56 -7.66
C LYS A 132 -9.42 -4.83 -7.72
N CYS A 133 -8.78 -4.15 -8.66
CA CYS A 133 -7.34 -4.10 -8.87
C CYS A 133 -6.91 -2.64 -9.03
N ILE A 134 -5.67 -2.32 -8.65
CA ILE A 134 -5.01 -1.05 -8.96
C ILE A 134 -3.64 -1.29 -9.57
N TYR A 135 -3.16 -0.33 -10.35
CA TYR A 135 -1.81 -0.30 -10.90
C TYR A 135 -0.92 0.57 -10.02
N MET A 136 0.32 0.14 -9.80
CA MET A 136 1.33 0.86 -9.01
C MET A 136 2.65 0.89 -9.78
N GLU A 137 3.28 2.06 -9.89
CA GLU A 137 4.64 2.16 -10.41
C GLU A 137 5.66 1.61 -9.39
N GLY A 138 6.89 1.37 -9.85
CA GLY A 138 7.98 0.94 -8.99
C GLY A 138 8.27 1.96 -7.89
N LYS A 139 8.42 1.50 -6.64
CA LYS A 139 8.67 2.34 -5.45
C LYS A 139 7.56 3.33 -5.09
N GLU A 140 6.40 3.25 -5.75
CA GLU A 140 5.29 4.16 -5.52
C GLU A 140 4.43 3.70 -4.32
N PRO A 141 4.05 4.61 -3.42
CA PRO A 141 3.05 4.34 -2.39
C PRO A 141 1.63 4.48 -2.95
N CYS A 142 0.70 3.66 -2.45
CA CYS A 142 -0.72 3.79 -2.74
C CYS A 142 -1.55 3.61 -1.45
N ARG A 143 -2.78 4.09 -1.48
CA ARG A 143 -3.73 3.92 -0.38
C ARG A 143 -5.01 3.28 -0.90
N ILE A 144 -5.38 2.13 -0.34
CA ILE A 144 -6.57 1.38 -0.77
C ILE A 144 -7.55 1.16 0.39
N PRO A 145 -8.86 1.36 0.17
CA PRO A 145 -9.89 0.93 1.10
C PRO A 145 -10.34 -0.50 0.79
N VAL A 146 -10.08 -1.42 1.71
CA VAL A 146 -10.53 -2.81 1.63
C VAL A 146 -11.81 -2.96 2.46
N PRO A 147 -12.97 -3.29 1.86
CA PRO A 147 -14.17 -3.59 2.63
C PRO A 147 -13.98 -4.93 3.37
N VAL A 148 -14.28 -4.93 4.67
CA VAL A 148 -14.13 -6.11 5.54
C VAL A 148 -15.38 -6.28 6.38
N ASP A 149 -15.86 -7.52 6.48
CA ASP A 149 -16.99 -7.86 7.34
C ASP A 149 -16.57 -7.82 8.83
N ARG A 150 -17.43 -7.23 9.66
CA ARG A 150 -17.23 -7.14 11.11
C ARG A 150 -17.05 -8.51 11.77
N CYS A 151 -16.34 -8.53 12.88
CA CYS A 151 -16.12 -9.77 13.63
C CYS A 151 -17.46 -10.28 14.20
N PRO A 152 -17.88 -11.52 13.91
CA PRO A 152 -19.16 -12.03 14.38
C PRO A 152 -19.18 -12.12 15.91
N LEU A 153 -20.30 -11.73 16.51
CA LEU A 153 -20.50 -11.65 17.96
C LEU A 153 -20.16 -12.97 18.69
N ASN A 154 -20.38 -14.13 18.07
CA ASN A 154 -20.05 -15.43 18.68
C ASN A 154 -18.54 -15.64 18.90
N LYS A 155 -17.69 -15.08 18.03
CA LYS A 155 -16.22 -15.10 18.22
C LYS A 155 -15.81 -14.15 19.34
N LEU A 156 -16.55 -13.07 19.54
CA LEU A 156 -16.32 -12.06 20.58
C LEU A 156 -16.89 -12.49 21.94
N SER A 157 -17.97 -13.26 21.98
CA SER A 157 -18.65 -13.68 23.22
C SER A 157 -17.83 -14.65 24.06
N MET A 158 -16.85 -15.33 23.48
CA MET A 158 -15.86 -16.14 24.20
C MET A 158 -14.99 -15.30 25.16
N LEU A 159 -15.00 -13.96 25.02
CA LEU A 159 -14.24 -13.01 25.84
C LEU A 159 -15.09 -12.34 26.93
N ASN A 160 -16.39 -12.65 27.00
CA ASN A 160 -17.34 -11.95 27.88
C ASN A 160 -17.17 -12.36 29.35
N GLY A 161 -16.47 -11.51 30.09
CA GLY A 161 -16.44 -11.49 31.55
C GLY A 161 -15.31 -10.62 32.08
N ASN A 162 -14.13 -10.72 31.46
CA ASN A 162 -12.91 -10.00 31.87
C ASN A 162 -11.82 -10.03 30.78
N GLY A 163 -12.21 -10.27 29.51
CA GLY A 163 -11.30 -10.61 28.42
C GLY A 163 -10.17 -9.60 28.23
N ASP A 164 -8.95 -10.12 28.22
CA ASP A 164 -7.73 -9.36 27.98
C ASP A 164 -7.82 -8.66 26.62
N ILE A 165 -7.54 -7.35 26.57
CA ILE A 165 -7.50 -6.56 25.33
C ILE A 165 -6.57 -7.22 24.31
N GLY A 166 -5.52 -7.91 24.78
CA GLY A 166 -4.62 -8.69 23.94
C GLY A 166 -5.29 -9.86 23.21
N GLU A 167 -6.20 -10.59 23.88
CA GLU A 167 -6.95 -11.68 23.26
C GLU A 167 -7.95 -11.16 22.23
N LEU A 168 -8.62 -10.05 22.53
CA LEU A 168 -9.52 -9.38 21.60
C LEU A 168 -8.78 -8.91 20.35
N GLN A 169 -7.63 -8.25 20.52
CA GLN A 169 -6.78 -7.80 19.42
C GLN A 169 -6.34 -8.98 18.54
N LYS A 170 -5.99 -10.11 19.15
CA LYS A 170 -5.61 -11.32 18.42
C LYS A 170 -6.77 -11.85 17.59
N VAL A 171 -7.96 -12.02 18.17
CA VAL A 171 -9.16 -12.51 17.47
C VAL A 171 -9.54 -11.58 16.30
N CYS A 172 -9.51 -10.26 16.52
CA CYS A 172 -9.82 -9.28 15.48
C CYS A 172 -8.78 -9.28 14.36
N SER A 173 -7.47 -9.32 14.69
CA SER A 173 -6.41 -9.33 13.67
C SER A 173 -6.40 -10.62 12.85
N GLU A 174 -6.61 -11.78 13.48
CA GLU A 174 -6.76 -13.06 12.78
C GLU A 174 -8.00 -13.06 11.87
N HIS A 175 -9.13 -12.54 12.34
CA HIS A 175 -10.36 -12.41 11.54
C HIS A 175 -10.12 -11.52 10.32
N ILE A 176 -9.50 -10.36 10.48
CA ILE A 176 -9.16 -9.47 9.35
C ILE A 176 -8.21 -10.16 8.37
N ALA A 177 -7.14 -10.78 8.87
CA ALA A 177 -6.17 -11.48 8.03
C ALA A 177 -6.79 -12.65 7.25
N SER A 178 -7.86 -13.26 7.78
CA SER A 178 -8.59 -14.32 7.09
C SER A 178 -9.49 -13.83 5.95
N LEU A 179 -9.93 -12.56 6.00
CA LEU A 179 -10.85 -11.97 5.02
C LEU A 179 -10.14 -11.17 3.93
N VAL A 180 -8.98 -10.58 4.25
CA VAL A 180 -8.26 -9.73 3.31
C VAL A 180 -7.28 -10.57 2.48
N ASP A 181 -7.54 -10.62 1.17
CA ASP A 181 -6.66 -11.28 0.19
C ASP A 181 -5.98 -10.22 -0.70
N LEU A 182 -4.71 -9.93 -0.42
CA LEU A 182 -3.89 -9.02 -1.22
C LEU A 182 -2.98 -9.83 -2.14
N ARG A 183 -3.29 -9.89 -3.44
CA ARG A 183 -2.48 -10.57 -4.45
C ARG A 183 -1.83 -9.55 -5.36
N TRP A 184 -0.58 -9.78 -5.72
CA TRP A 184 0.15 -8.91 -6.63
C TRP A 184 0.77 -9.70 -7.79
N GLN A 185 0.93 -9.00 -8.91
CA GLN A 185 1.63 -9.48 -10.10
C GLN A 185 2.50 -8.36 -10.66
N LEU A 186 3.77 -8.65 -10.95
CA LEU A 186 4.65 -7.69 -11.62
C LEU A 186 4.44 -7.76 -13.13
N LEU A 187 4.18 -6.61 -13.74
CA LEU A 187 3.97 -6.50 -15.17
C LEU A 187 5.26 -6.85 -15.94
N GLY A 188 5.09 -7.58 -17.05
CA GLY A 188 6.21 -8.04 -17.88
C GLY A 188 7.01 -9.20 -17.29
N THR A 189 6.55 -9.81 -16.19
CA THR A 189 7.18 -11.00 -15.60
C THR A 189 6.14 -12.03 -15.16
N GLU A 190 6.59 -13.25 -14.86
CA GLU A 190 5.75 -14.29 -14.25
C GLU A 190 5.72 -14.19 -12.70
N SER A 191 6.26 -13.11 -12.13
CA SER A 191 6.39 -12.96 -10.68
C SER A 191 5.04 -12.55 -10.10
N THR A 192 4.54 -13.38 -9.19
CA THR A 192 3.30 -13.15 -8.45
C THR A 192 3.50 -13.46 -6.98
N GLY A 193 2.62 -12.94 -6.13
CA GLY A 193 2.65 -13.28 -4.72
C GLY A 193 1.46 -12.76 -3.95
N LYS A 194 1.49 -12.98 -2.64
CA LYS A 194 0.44 -12.57 -1.70
C LYS A 194 1.05 -11.79 -0.55
N ALA A 195 0.45 -10.66 -0.21
CA ALA A 195 0.76 -9.92 1.01
C ALA A 195 -0.21 -10.37 2.12
N THR A 196 0.32 -10.56 3.32
CA THR A 196 -0.46 -11.00 4.49
C THR A 196 -0.60 -9.86 5.49
N LEU A 197 -1.75 -9.82 6.17
CA LEU A 197 -2.00 -8.94 7.31
C LEU A 197 -1.76 -9.66 8.66
N SER A 198 -1.06 -10.79 8.64
CA SER A 198 -0.72 -11.50 9.88
C SER A 198 0.11 -10.61 10.79
N GLY A 199 -0.37 -10.38 12.01
CA GLY A 199 0.33 -9.57 13.02
C GLY A 199 0.02 -8.07 12.98
N ILE A 200 -0.99 -7.61 12.22
CA ILE A 200 -1.45 -6.22 12.34
C ILE A 200 -1.90 -5.92 13.78
N THR A 201 -1.65 -4.69 14.22
CA THR A 201 -2.03 -4.22 15.55
C THR A 201 -3.09 -3.15 15.43
N LEU A 202 -4.17 -3.27 16.19
CA LEU A 202 -5.29 -2.34 16.14
C LEU A 202 -5.29 -1.50 17.42
N THR A 203 -5.54 -0.20 17.28
CA THR A 203 -5.78 0.66 18.45
C THR A 203 -7.14 0.34 19.06
N GLN A 204 -7.40 0.83 20.28
CA GLN A 204 -8.71 0.64 20.92
C GLN A 204 -9.86 1.20 20.07
N ASP A 205 -9.69 2.40 19.50
CA ASP A 205 -10.70 3.03 18.64
C ASP A 205 -10.99 2.20 17.38
N MET A 206 -9.94 1.62 16.76
CA MET A 206 -10.10 0.72 15.61
C MET A 206 -10.83 -0.56 16.02
N LEU A 207 -10.51 -1.14 17.17
CA LEU A 207 -11.20 -2.33 17.68
C LEU A 207 -12.69 -2.08 17.90
N ASP A 208 -13.07 -0.91 18.40
CA ASP A 208 -14.47 -0.56 18.62
C ASP A 208 -15.25 -0.50 17.30
N LEU A 209 -14.66 0.06 16.23
CA LEU A 209 -15.25 0.10 14.89
C LEU A 209 -15.36 -1.28 14.21
N VAL A 210 -14.37 -2.16 14.44
CA VAL A 210 -14.38 -3.54 13.95
C VAL A 210 -15.47 -4.36 14.63
N ARG A 211 -15.75 -4.08 15.91
CA ARG A 211 -16.73 -4.81 16.72
C ARG A 211 -18.16 -4.29 16.55
N MET A 212 -18.33 -2.98 16.43
CA MET A 212 -19.63 -2.33 16.50
C MET A 212 -19.86 -1.38 15.34
N SER A 213 -21.09 -1.34 14.85
CA SER A 213 -21.52 -0.34 13.88
C SER A 213 -21.74 0.99 14.61
N PRO A 214 -21.30 2.15 14.07
CA PRO A 214 -21.60 3.43 14.67
C PRO A 214 -23.12 3.66 14.75
N LEU A 215 -23.63 3.97 15.94
CA LEU A 215 -25.03 4.33 16.13
C LEU A 215 -25.22 5.78 15.66
N GLN A 216 -25.74 5.96 14.45
CA GLN A 216 -26.21 7.28 14.01
C GLN A 216 -27.65 7.47 14.46
N TRP A 217 -27.85 8.19 15.57
CA TRP A 217 -29.18 8.67 15.94
C TRP A 217 -29.53 9.81 15.00
N GLY A 218 -30.26 9.52 13.93
CA GLY A 218 -30.85 10.54 13.09
C GLY A 218 -31.74 11.42 13.96
N MET A 219 -31.31 12.66 14.21
CA MET A 219 -32.20 13.66 14.78
C MET A 219 -33.21 14.00 13.68
N PHE A 220 -34.37 13.34 13.74
CA PHE A 220 -35.53 13.72 12.92
C PHE A 220 -35.99 15.10 13.41
N TYR A 221 -35.70 16.14 12.62
CA TYR A 221 -36.28 17.48 12.77
C TYR A 221 -37.54 17.61 11.91
#